data_AF-A0A067D185-F1
#
_entry.id   AF-A0A067D185-F1
#
_cell.length_a   1.000
_cell.length_b   1.000
_cell.length_c   1.000
_cell.angle_alpha   90.00
_cell.angle_beta   90.00
_cell.angle_gamma   90.00
#
_symmetry.space_group_name_H-M   'P 1'
#
loop_
_entity.id
_entity.type
_entity.pdbx_description
1 polymer ?
#
loop_
_entity_poly.entity_id
_entity_poly.type
_entity_poly.pdbx_seq_one_letter_code
_entity_poly.pdbx_strand_id
1 'polypeptide(L)'
;MEALLAGLSSVPALTSLERRHCSSSTELLMETLATTCMHLETLRVSDEQLTRRQVVVVLSGTLDLPRLTSLSITIRLSPMLDVLPELVAAGRRLRTLHLETIVHGGEHGGAGEGKRALCRALALILNVPFVVDALPEDTDAFVVDALGPRADRGDRCRLIFR
;
A
#
# COMPACT_ATOMS: atom_id res chain seq x y z
N MET A 1 -12.58 14.45 -13.67
CA MET A 1 -11.27 13.77 -13.80
C MET A 1 -10.31 14.61 -14.64
N GLU A 2 -10.71 15.06 -15.83
CA GLU A 2 -9.84 15.84 -16.74
C GLU A 2 -9.21 17.08 -16.10
N ALA A 3 -9.97 17.85 -15.31
CA ALA A 3 -9.43 19.02 -14.61
C ALA A 3 -8.31 18.66 -13.60
N LEU A 4 -8.39 17.49 -12.96
CA LEU A 4 -7.34 17.02 -12.05
C LEU A 4 -6.07 16.69 -12.84
N LEU A 5 -6.20 15.98 -13.96
CA LEU A 5 -5.06 15.60 -14.81
C LEU A 5 -4.37 16.82 -15.41
N ALA A 6 -5.16 17.77 -15.94
CA ALA A 6 -4.64 19.03 -16.44
C ALA A 6 -3.93 19.83 -15.33
N GLY A 7 -4.47 19.78 -14.11
CA GLY A 7 -3.84 20.32 -12.91
C GLY A 7 -2.47 19.68 -12.64
N LEU A 8 -2.40 18.34 -12.61
CA LEU A 8 -1.15 17.59 -12.37
C LEU A 8 -0.06 17.92 -13.39
N SER A 9 -0.40 18.07 -14.66
CA SER A 9 0.54 18.51 -15.71
C SER A 9 1.11 19.91 -15.46
N SER A 10 0.43 20.74 -14.69
CA SER A 10 0.86 22.10 -14.34
C SER A 10 1.68 22.15 -13.05
N VAL A 11 1.81 21.04 -12.31
CA VAL A 11 2.53 20.96 -11.02
C VAL A 11 3.58 19.85 -10.98
N PRO A 12 4.60 19.85 -11.86
CA PRO A 12 5.59 18.78 -11.92
C PRO A 12 6.44 18.63 -10.64
N ALA A 13 6.53 19.68 -9.82
CA ALA A 13 7.22 19.68 -8.54
C ALA A 13 6.38 19.11 -7.37
N LEU A 14 5.21 18.51 -7.64
CA LEU A 14 4.34 17.95 -6.62
C LEU A 14 5.05 16.82 -5.86
N THR A 15 5.17 16.96 -4.55
CA THR A 15 5.80 15.97 -3.66
C THR A 15 4.78 15.12 -2.90
N SER A 16 3.54 15.58 -2.77
CA SER A 16 2.48 14.88 -2.03
C SER A 16 1.14 15.03 -2.74
N LEU A 17 0.42 13.90 -2.88
CA LEU A 17 -0.93 13.87 -3.42
C LEU A 17 -1.83 12.99 -2.56
N GLU A 18 -2.97 13.55 -2.15
CA GLU A 18 -4.08 12.80 -1.57
C GLU A 18 -5.25 12.77 -2.55
N ARG A 19 -5.70 11.56 -2.89
CA ARG A 19 -6.87 11.34 -3.71
C ARG A 19 -7.91 10.53 -2.94
N ARG A 20 -9.09 11.14 -2.78
CA ARG A 20 -10.30 10.49 -2.28
C ARG A 20 -11.24 10.16 -3.44
N HIS A 21 -11.97 9.05 -3.34
CA HIS A 21 -12.96 8.61 -4.32
C HIS A 21 -12.36 8.42 -5.74
N CYS A 22 -11.69 7.29 -5.93
CA CYS A 22 -11.01 6.84 -7.16
C CYS A 22 -11.92 6.00 -8.07
N SER A 23 -13.21 6.31 -8.15
CA SER A 23 -14.27 5.40 -8.61
C SER A 23 -14.25 4.99 -10.10
N SER A 24 -13.24 5.33 -10.90
CA SER A 24 -13.09 4.79 -12.27
C SER A 24 -11.78 5.13 -13.00
N SER A 25 -10.88 5.93 -12.42
CA SER A 25 -9.77 6.58 -13.15
C SER A 25 -8.39 6.36 -12.54
N THR A 26 -8.24 5.32 -11.72
CA THR A 26 -6.98 4.98 -11.05
C THR A 26 -5.85 4.71 -12.05
N GLU A 27 -6.12 4.02 -13.16
CA GLU A 27 -5.13 3.74 -14.21
C GLU A 27 -4.58 5.04 -14.82
N LEU A 28 -5.48 5.88 -15.31
CA LEU A 28 -5.16 7.17 -15.90
C LEU A 28 -4.43 8.11 -14.91
N LEU A 29 -4.82 8.07 -13.63
CA LEU A 29 -4.14 8.81 -12.58
C LEU A 29 -2.69 8.33 -12.43
N MET A 30 -2.46 7.03 -12.26
CA MET A 30 -1.11 6.49 -12.09
C MET A 30 -0.22 6.78 -13.30
N GLU A 31 -0.74 6.63 -14.53
CA GLU A 31 -0.03 6.98 -15.76
C GLU A 31 0.36 8.46 -15.80
N THR A 32 -0.56 9.35 -15.41
CA THR A 32 -0.30 10.79 -15.38
C THR A 32 0.74 11.14 -14.32
N LEU A 33 0.70 10.52 -13.14
CA LEU A 33 1.70 10.74 -12.10
C LEU A 33 3.09 10.29 -12.54
N ALA A 34 3.18 9.12 -13.18
CA ALA A 34 4.44 8.57 -13.69
C ALA A 34 5.07 9.43 -14.80
N THR A 35 4.27 10.21 -15.52
CA THR A 35 4.76 11.05 -16.63
C THR A 35 5.02 12.51 -16.22
N THR A 36 4.23 13.04 -15.28
CA THR A 36 4.25 14.48 -14.95
C THR A 36 4.82 14.78 -13.56
N CYS A 37 4.61 13.90 -12.59
CA CYS A 37 4.90 14.15 -11.17
C CYS A 37 6.07 13.30 -10.67
N MET A 38 7.21 13.37 -11.35
CA MET A 38 8.42 12.58 -11.06
C MET A 38 9.05 12.88 -9.67
N HIS A 39 8.62 13.96 -9.04
CA HIS A 39 9.04 14.36 -7.70
C HIS A 39 8.10 13.90 -6.58
N LEU A 40 7.07 13.12 -6.91
CA LEU A 40 6.09 12.65 -5.93
C LEU A 40 6.75 11.69 -4.93
N GLU A 41 6.71 12.05 -3.65
CA GLU A 41 7.28 11.27 -2.55
C GLU A 41 6.21 10.56 -1.73
N THR A 42 5.00 11.15 -1.65
CA THR A 42 3.87 10.63 -0.89
C THR A 42 2.61 10.54 -1.74
N LEU A 43 1.99 9.36 -1.76
CA LEU A 43 0.70 9.13 -2.41
C LEU A 43 -0.29 8.52 -1.43
N ARG A 44 -1.45 9.14 -1.30
CA ARG A 44 -2.58 8.60 -0.53
C ARG A 44 -3.77 8.37 -1.45
N VAL A 45 -4.25 7.13 -1.51
CA VAL A 45 -5.40 6.71 -2.28
C VAL A 45 -6.45 6.15 -1.34
N SER A 46 -7.52 6.89 -1.12
CA SER A 46 -8.62 6.51 -0.24
C SER A 46 -9.90 6.34 -1.04
N ASP A 47 -10.34 5.10 -1.21
CA ASP A 47 -11.66 4.80 -1.77
C ASP A 47 -12.19 3.52 -1.13
N GLU A 48 -13.39 3.59 -0.56
CA GLU A 48 -14.03 2.47 0.13
C GLU A 48 -14.36 1.30 -0.81
N GLN A 49 -14.41 1.57 -2.12
CA GLN A 49 -14.79 0.63 -3.15
C GLN A 49 -13.63 0.31 -4.10
N LEU A 50 -12.36 0.40 -3.66
CA LEU A 50 -11.25 -0.07 -4.46
C LEU A 50 -11.41 -1.55 -4.82
N THR A 51 -11.60 -1.81 -6.11
CA THR A 51 -11.60 -3.15 -6.67
C THR A 51 -10.19 -3.74 -6.64
N ARG A 52 -10.08 -5.07 -6.67
CA ARG A 52 -8.79 -5.77 -6.80
C ARG A 52 -7.94 -5.21 -7.94
N ARG A 53 -8.54 -4.98 -9.11
CA ARG A 53 -7.85 -4.41 -10.28
C ARG A 53 -7.26 -3.04 -9.98
N GLN A 54 -8.01 -2.16 -9.31
CA GLN A 54 -7.49 -0.84 -8.95
C GLN A 54 -6.37 -0.92 -7.92
N VAL A 55 -6.43 -1.85 -6.96
CA VAL A 55 -5.32 -2.08 -6.01
C VAL A 55 -4.06 -2.53 -6.75
N VAL A 56 -4.16 -3.47 -7.68
CA VAL A 56 -3.04 -3.89 -8.56
C VAL A 56 -2.45 -2.68 -9.28
N VAL A 57 -3.29 -1.83 -9.87
CA VAL A 57 -2.84 -0.63 -10.60
C VAL A 57 -2.07 0.33 -9.70
N VAL A 58 -2.56 0.60 -8.48
CA VAL A 58 -1.87 1.49 -7.53
C VAL A 58 -0.54 0.89 -7.09
N LEU A 59 -0.52 -0.39 -6.69
CA LEU A 59 0.68 -1.06 -6.21
C LEU A 59 1.74 -1.17 -7.30
N SER A 60 1.37 -1.62 -8.50
CA SER A 60 2.29 -1.74 -9.64
C SER A 60 2.76 -0.37 -10.12
N GLY A 61 1.89 0.64 -10.16
CA GLY A 61 2.27 1.99 -10.58
C GLY A 61 3.25 2.68 -9.62
N THR A 62 3.43 2.20 -8.39
CA THR A 62 4.52 2.69 -7.52
C THR A 62 5.91 2.41 -8.08
N LEU A 63 6.05 1.40 -8.94
CA LEU A 63 7.32 1.06 -9.57
C LEU A 63 7.76 2.09 -10.60
N ASP A 64 6.80 2.84 -11.15
CA ASP A 64 6.99 3.87 -12.17
C ASP A 64 7.20 5.27 -11.56
N LEU A 65 7.06 5.41 -10.24
CA LEU A 65 7.24 6.67 -9.50
C LEU A 65 8.59 6.67 -8.79
N PRO A 66 9.65 7.27 -9.38
CA PRO A 66 11.04 7.02 -8.96
C PRO A 66 11.37 7.56 -7.56
N ARG A 67 10.61 8.53 -7.06
CA ARG A 67 10.82 9.15 -5.75
C ARG A 67 9.76 8.77 -4.71
N LEU A 68 8.80 7.93 -5.08
CA LEU A 68 7.74 7.56 -4.15
C LEU A 68 8.32 6.72 -3.01
N THR A 69 8.22 7.23 -1.79
CA THR A 69 8.71 6.54 -0.59
C THR A 69 7.58 6.15 0.35
N SER A 70 6.43 6.82 0.26
CA SER A 70 5.28 6.57 1.12
C SER A 70 4.02 6.36 0.32
N LEU A 71 3.36 5.21 0.52
CA LEU A 71 2.05 4.91 -0.04
C LEU A 71 1.05 4.66 1.09
N SER A 72 -0.16 5.21 0.96
CA SER A 72 -1.28 4.90 1.83
C SER A 72 -2.48 4.50 0.98
N ILE A 73 -3.01 3.30 1.20
CA ILE A 73 -4.20 2.81 0.50
C ILE A 73 -5.27 2.35 1.48
N THR A 74 -6.51 2.77 1.24
CA THR A 74 -7.68 2.31 1.99
C THR A 74 -8.31 1.13 1.25
N ILE A 75 -8.36 -0.04 1.88
CA ILE A 75 -8.72 -1.29 1.23
C ILE A 75 -9.45 -2.26 2.16
N ARG A 76 -10.13 -3.24 1.55
CA ARG A 76 -10.49 -4.48 2.24
C ARG A 76 -9.28 -5.42 2.20
N LEU A 77 -8.98 -6.09 3.32
CA LEU A 77 -7.81 -6.99 3.39
C LEU A 77 -7.98 -8.28 2.61
N SER A 78 -9.20 -8.73 2.36
CA SER A 78 -9.47 -9.96 1.58
C SER A 78 -8.79 -9.93 0.20
N PRO A 79 -8.92 -8.87 -0.63
CA PRO A 79 -8.20 -8.78 -1.89
C PRO A 79 -6.67 -8.74 -1.78
N MET A 80 -6.08 -8.43 -0.62
CA MET A 80 -4.61 -8.31 -0.49
C MET A 80 -3.87 -9.62 -0.65
N LEU A 81 -4.50 -10.73 -0.26
CA LEU A 81 -3.92 -12.05 -0.46
C LEU A 81 -3.80 -12.37 -1.96
N ASP A 82 -4.73 -11.86 -2.77
CA ASP A 82 -4.77 -12.07 -4.22
C ASP A 82 -3.83 -11.13 -5.01
N VAL A 83 -3.23 -10.14 -4.34
CA VAL A 83 -2.29 -9.17 -4.93
C VAL A 83 -0.96 -9.12 -4.14
N LEU A 84 -0.64 -10.22 -3.46
CA LEU A 84 0.57 -10.37 -2.69
C LEU A 84 1.86 -10.09 -3.50
N PRO A 85 1.98 -10.52 -4.77
CA PRO A 85 3.15 -10.19 -5.59
C PRO A 85 3.34 -8.68 -5.79
N GLU A 86 2.26 -7.96 -6.13
CA GLU A 86 2.28 -6.51 -6.35
C GLU A 86 2.57 -5.76 -5.04
N LEU A 87 1.99 -6.24 -3.93
CA LEU A 87 2.28 -5.71 -2.60
C LEU A 87 3.78 -5.82 -2.29
N VAL A 88 4.37 -7.01 -2.47
CA VAL A 88 5.81 -7.24 -2.24
C VAL A 88 6.67 -6.39 -3.17
N ALA A 89 6.29 -6.26 -4.44
CA ALA A 89 7.01 -5.42 -5.38
C ALA A 89 7.04 -3.96 -4.93
N ALA A 90 5.88 -3.41 -4.51
CA ALA A 90 5.80 -2.07 -3.93
C ALA A 90 6.63 -1.95 -2.65
N GLY A 91 6.57 -2.94 -1.76
CA GLY A 91 7.35 -2.98 -0.52
C GLY A 91 8.86 -2.96 -0.74
N ARG A 92 9.38 -3.47 -1.88
CA ARG A 92 10.82 -3.40 -2.19
C ARG A 92 11.29 -2.00 -2.59
N ARG A 93 10.37 -1.10 -2.92
CA ARG A 93 10.67 0.27 -3.35
C ARG A 93 10.37 1.30 -2.26
N LEU A 94 9.25 1.11 -1.57
CA LEU A 94 8.74 2.04 -0.59
C LEU A 94 9.53 1.97 0.72
N ARG A 95 9.55 3.09 1.44
CA ARG A 95 9.97 3.14 2.85
C ARG A 95 8.81 2.87 3.79
N THR A 96 7.61 3.30 3.42
CA THR A 96 6.42 3.17 4.25
C THR A 96 5.21 2.79 3.40
N LEU A 97 4.45 1.82 3.89
CA LEU A 97 3.18 1.41 3.32
C LEU A 97 2.11 1.36 4.41
N HIS A 98 1.10 2.20 4.27
CA HIS A 98 -0.09 2.21 5.13
C HIS A 98 -1.23 1.45 4.44
N LEU A 99 -1.71 0.40 5.11
CA LEU A 99 -2.94 -0.30 4.72
C LEU A 99 -4.04 0.11 5.71
N GLU A 100 -4.92 1.00 5.27
CA GLU A 100 -6.10 1.42 6.02
C GLU A 100 -7.24 0.43 5.77
N THR A 101 -7.72 -0.19 6.84
CA THR A 101 -8.67 -1.30 6.76
C THR A 101 -10.09 -0.81 6.96
N ILE A 102 -10.97 -1.10 6.01
CA ILE A 102 -12.39 -0.74 6.11
C ILE A 102 -13.09 -1.80 6.97
N VAL A 103 -13.47 -1.45 8.20
CA VAL A 103 -14.30 -2.30 9.05
C VAL A 103 -15.77 -1.97 8.77
N HIS A 104 -16.50 -2.84 8.07
CA HIS A 104 -17.96 -2.73 8.05
C HIS A 104 -18.51 -3.30 9.35
N GLY A 105 -19.25 -2.47 10.09
CA GLY A 105 -19.78 -2.77 11.41
C GLY A 105 -20.64 -4.03 11.38
N GLY A 106 -20.15 -5.09 12.03
CA GLY A 106 -20.82 -6.38 12.15
C GLY A 106 -19.89 -7.51 12.58
N GLU A 107 -18.61 -7.44 12.20
CA GLU A 107 -17.64 -8.49 12.51
C GLU A 107 -16.58 -7.96 13.48
N HIS A 108 -16.83 -8.11 14.78
CA HIS A 108 -15.86 -7.82 15.85
C HIS A 108 -14.62 -8.75 15.85
N GLY A 109 -14.32 -9.44 14.74
CA GLY A 109 -13.15 -10.33 14.59
C GLY A 109 -12.48 -10.34 13.21
N GLY A 110 -13.15 -9.88 12.15
CA GLY A 110 -12.69 -10.08 10.76
C GLY A 110 -11.46 -9.25 10.37
N ALA A 111 -11.34 -8.01 10.88
CA ALA A 111 -10.19 -7.16 10.57
C ALA A 111 -8.88 -7.70 11.16
N GLY A 112 -8.91 -8.23 12.39
CA GLY A 112 -7.76 -8.85 13.03
C GLY A 112 -7.33 -10.14 12.33
N GLU A 113 -8.30 -10.96 11.90
CA GLU A 113 -8.04 -12.17 11.13
C GLU A 113 -7.41 -11.87 9.76
N GLY A 114 -7.93 -10.88 9.03
CA GLY A 114 -7.35 -10.44 7.76
C GLY A 114 -5.90 -9.95 7.91
N LYS A 115 -5.61 -9.16 8.96
CA LYS A 115 -4.24 -8.68 9.23
C LYS A 115 -3.30 -9.86 9.53
N ARG A 116 -3.75 -10.82 10.34
CA ARG A 116 -2.99 -12.05 10.66
C ARG A 116 -2.75 -12.91 9.42
N ALA A 117 -3.77 -13.14 8.60
CA ALA A 117 -3.65 -13.92 7.37
C ALA A 117 -2.64 -13.28 6.40
N LEU A 118 -2.69 -11.96 6.23
CA LEU A 118 -1.72 -11.24 5.41
C LEU A 118 -0.30 -11.32 5.99
N CYS A 119 -0.13 -11.13 7.30
CA CYS A 119 1.17 -11.25 7.95
C CYS A 119 1.75 -12.66 7.80
N ARG A 120 0.94 -13.71 7.97
CA ARG A 120 1.34 -15.11 7.72
C ARG A 120 1.79 -15.31 6.27
N ALA A 121 1.00 -14.84 5.30
CA ALA A 121 1.35 -14.94 3.89
C ALA A 121 2.68 -14.23 3.58
N LEU A 122 2.88 -13.02 4.12
CA LEU A 122 4.13 -12.27 3.97
C LEU A 122 5.32 -12.95 4.64
N ALA A 123 5.15 -13.53 5.82
CA ALA A 123 6.22 -14.22 6.55
C ALA A 123 6.73 -15.48 5.81
N LEU A 124 5.91 -16.08 4.96
CA LEU A 124 6.30 -17.21 4.12
C LEU A 124 7.12 -16.80 2.88
N ILE A 125 7.20 -15.50 2.58
CA ILE A 125 7.94 -15.00 1.41
C ILE A 125 9.42 -14.88 1.76
N LEU A 126 10.26 -15.55 0.97
CA LEU A 126 11.70 -15.42 1.08
C LEU A 126 12.13 -13.97 0.84
N ASN A 127 12.94 -13.42 1.74
CA ASN A 127 13.37 -12.01 1.70
C ASN A 127 12.18 -11.04 1.64
N VAL A 128 11.21 -11.23 2.53
CA VAL A 128 10.08 -10.32 2.70
C VAL A 128 10.57 -8.87 2.91
N PRO A 129 10.07 -7.90 2.12
CA PRO A 129 10.59 -6.54 2.14
C PRO A 129 9.98 -5.67 3.25
N PHE A 130 9.26 -6.28 4.19
CA PHE A 130 8.47 -5.58 5.18
C PHE A 130 9.01 -5.76 6.60
N VAL A 131 8.79 -4.72 7.41
CA VAL A 131 8.82 -4.74 8.87
C VAL A 131 7.48 -4.22 9.37
N VAL A 132 6.90 -4.87 10.37
CA VAL A 132 5.64 -4.48 11.00
C VAL A 132 5.93 -4.13 12.46
N ASP A 133 5.80 -2.84 12.81
CA ASP A 133 6.10 -2.36 14.17
C ASP A 133 5.04 -2.83 15.20
N ALA A 134 3.78 -2.85 14.78
CA ALA A 134 2.64 -3.29 15.60
C ALA A 134 1.97 -4.51 14.94
N LEU A 135 2.51 -5.70 15.22
CA LEU A 135 1.91 -6.95 14.78
C LEU A 135 0.54 -7.18 15.48
N PRO A 136 -0.42 -7.85 14.82
CA PRO A 136 -1.68 -8.23 15.47
C PRO A 136 -1.45 -9.07 16.74
N GLU A 137 -2.38 -8.99 17.69
CA GLU A 137 -2.39 -9.90 18.85
C GLU A 137 -2.45 -11.37 18.39
N ASP A 138 -1.88 -12.27 19.20
CA ASP A 138 -1.80 -13.71 18.92
C ASP A 138 -1.12 -14.06 17.58
N THR A 139 -0.13 -13.27 17.18
CA THR A 139 0.68 -13.55 15.99
C THR A 139 1.67 -14.70 16.28
N ASP A 140 1.76 -15.66 15.35
CA ASP A 140 2.66 -16.81 15.50
C ASP A 140 4.13 -16.38 15.60
N ALA A 141 4.93 -17.11 16.36
CA ALA A 141 6.34 -16.78 16.61
C ALA A 141 7.17 -16.64 15.31
N PHE A 142 6.87 -17.44 14.28
CA PHE A 142 7.58 -17.35 12.99
C PHE A 142 7.25 -16.06 12.24
N VAL A 143 6.03 -15.52 12.39
CA VAL A 143 5.64 -14.25 11.79
C VAL A 143 6.34 -13.10 12.51
N VAL A 144 6.42 -13.17 13.85
CA VAL A 144 7.21 -12.21 14.65
C VAL A 144 8.68 -12.26 14.23
N ASP A 145 9.24 -13.46 14.03
CA ASP A 145 10.60 -13.62 13.54
C ASP A 145 10.80 -12.98 12.16
N ALA A 146 9.88 -13.23 11.21
CA ALA A 146 10.02 -12.79 9.83
C ALA A 146 9.73 -11.30 9.59
N LEU A 147 8.76 -10.73 10.30
CA LEU A 147 8.24 -9.36 10.08
C LEU A 147 8.52 -8.41 11.23
N GLY A 148 8.89 -8.90 12.40
CA GLY A 148 9.19 -8.06 13.55
C GLY A 148 10.39 -7.14 13.32
N PRO A 149 10.45 -6.01 14.06
CA PRO A 149 11.56 -5.07 13.97
C PRO A 149 12.86 -5.74 14.43
N ARG A 150 13.91 -5.56 13.63
CA ARG A 150 15.28 -6.01 13.93
C ARG A 150 16.28 -5.00 13.39
N ALA A 151 17.46 -4.95 14.02
CA ALA A 151 18.52 -4.01 13.65
C ALA A 151 19.01 -4.19 12.20
N ASP A 152 18.98 -5.41 11.66
CA ASP A 152 19.38 -5.75 10.28
C ASP A 152 18.30 -5.42 9.23
N ARG A 153 17.14 -4.91 9.65
CA ARG A 153 15.98 -4.66 8.77
C ARG A 153 15.61 -3.19 8.62
N GLY A 154 16.50 -2.28 9.02
CA GLY A 154 16.25 -0.83 9.01
C GLY A 154 15.87 -0.25 7.65
N ASP A 155 16.32 -0.88 6.55
CA ASP A 155 16.06 -0.45 5.18
C ASP A 155 14.80 -1.08 4.56
N ARG A 156 14.11 -1.97 5.28
CA ARG A 156 12.86 -2.59 4.80
C ARG A 156 11.69 -1.62 4.91
N CYS A 157 10.69 -1.82 4.06
CA CYS A 157 9.46 -1.03 4.08
C CYS A 157 8.69 -1.26 5.39
N ARG A 158 8.31 -0.17 6.05
CA ARG A 158 7.45 -0.21 7.24
C ARG A 158 6.01 -0.41 6.80
N LEU A 159 5.46 -1.59 7.10
CA LEU A 159 4.06 -1.93 6.86
C LEU A 159 3.24 -1.60 8.10
N ILE A 160 2.30 -0.66 7.95
CA ILE A 160 1.49 -0.14 9.04
C ILE A 160 0.02 -0.42 8.73
N PHE A 161 -0.63 -1.13 9.65
CA PHE A 161 -2.07 -1.35 9.60
C PHE A 161 -2.79 -0.23 10.36
N ARG A 162 -3.70 0.47 9.68
CA ARG A 162 -4.59 1.46 10.29
C ARG A 162 -6.05 1.01 10.28
#